data_AF-A0A954YHE1-F1
#
_entry.id   AF-A0A954YHE1-F1
#
_cell.length_a   1.000
_cell.length_b   1.000
_cell.length_c   1.000
_cell.angle_alpha   90.00
_cell.angle_beta   90.00
_cell.angle_gamma   90.00
#
_symmetry.space_group_name_H-M   'P 1'
#
loop_
_entity.id
_entity.type
_entity.pdbx_description
1 polymer ?
#
loop_
_entity_poly.entity_id
_entity_poly.type
_entity_poly.pdbx_seq_one_letter_code
_entity_poly.pdbx_strand_id
1 'polypeptide(L)'
;MPITVDAVIPEDPRKTLRQRLDANTNDDYCWKCQQRMNPLGIAFEIFDDFGRFRADERLEYPENLVEKAKDLGAPHEDHRDSYKTLPLNARLSGRCR
;
A
#
# COMPACT_ATOMS: atom_id res chain seq x y z
N MET A 1 19.25 0.28 10.85
CA MET A 1 18.66 -0.88 10.14
C MET A 1 19.79 -1.82 9.77
N PRO A 2 19.71 -3.13 10.04
CA PRO A 2 20.77 -4.08 9.70
C PRO A 2 20.93 -4.21 8.17
N ILE A 3 22.16 -4.43 7.68
CA ILE A 3 22.45 -4.54 6.24
C ILE A 3 21.91 -5.87 5.65
N THR A 4 21.71 -6.87 6.50
CA THR A 4 21.29 -8.23 6.11
C THR A 4 19.77 -8.42 6.05
N VAL A 5 18.97 -7.36 6.25
CA VAL A 5 17.51 -7.47 6.21
C VAL A 5 17.05 -7.36 4.77
N ASP A 6 16.31 -8.37 4.30
CA ASP A 6 15.61 -8.28 3.03
C ASP A 6 14.38 -7.38 3.20
N ALA A 7 14.50 -6.13 2.74
CA ALA A 7 13.46 -5.11 2.84
C ALA A 7 12.54 -5.09 1.60
N VAL A 8 12.51 -6.18 0.83
CA VAL A 8 11.65 -6.31 -0.34
C VAL A 8 10.22 -6.60 0.11
N ILE A 9 9.25 -5.92 -0.52
CA ILE A 9 7.83 -6.22 -0.37
C ILE A 9 7.49 -7.33 -1.37
N PRO A 10 6.84 -8.42 -0.95
CA PRO A 10 6.49 -9.51 -1.85
C PRO A 10 5.47 -9.03 -2.90
N GLU A 11 5.71 -9.37 -4.17
CA GLU A 11 4.81 -9.04 -5.26
C GLU A 11 3.61 -10.01 -5.27
N ASP A 12 2.39 -9.47 -5.14
CA ASP A 12 1.14 -10.24 -5.23
C ASP A 12 0.04 -9.35 -5.84
N PRO A 13 -0.31 -9.57 -7.12
CA PRO A 13 -1.27 -8.76 -7.84
C PRO A 13 -2.70 -8.76 -7.29
N ARG A 14 -3.03 -9.67 -6.38
CA ARG A 14 -4.37 -9.80 -5.81
C ARG A 14 -4.49 -9.16 -4.43
N LYS A 15 -3.39 -8.62 -3.90
CA LYS A 15 -3.33 -8.07 -2.55
C LYS A 15 -3.06 -6.59 -2.55
N THR A 16 -3.62 -5.90 -1.56
CA THR A 16 -3.28 -4.51 -1.29
C THR A 16 -1.81 -4.40 -0.86
N LEU A 17 -1.20 -3.22 -1.01
CA LEU A 17 0.14 -2.91 -0.48
C LEU A 17 0.21 -3.23 1.01
N ARG A 18 -0.85 -2.91 1.76
CA ARG A 18 -0.95 -3.21 3.18
C ARG A 18 -0.74 -4.68 3.50
N GLN A 19 -1.48 -5.54 2.78
CA GLN A 19 -1.42 -6.99 2.97
C GLN A 19 -0.05 -7.55 2.58
N ARG A 20 0.57 -7.00 1.53
CA ARG A 20 1.93 -7.39 1.10
C ARG A 20 2.97 -6.98 2.13
N LEU A 21 2.89 -5.75 2.65
CA LEU A 21 3.79 -5.25 3.68
C LEU A 21 3.63 -6.01 5.00
N ASP A 22 2.40 -6.34 5.39
CA ASP A 22 2.10 -7.14 6.58
C ASP A 22 2.73 -8.53 6.52
N ALA A 23 2.79 -9.14 5.34
CA ALA A 23 3.37 -10.48 5.18
C ALA A 23 4.83 -10.55 5.65
N ASN A 24 5.62 -9.48 5.47
CA ASN A 24 7.04 -9.45 5.85
C ASN A 24 7.28 -8.72 7.19
N THR A 25 6.51 -7.68 7.48
CA THR A 25 6.75 -6.85 8.68
C THR A 25 6.24 -7.47 9.97
N ASN A 26 5.35 -8.48 9.87
CA ASN A 26 4.89 -9.25 11.01
C ASN A 26 5.86 -10.35 11.45
N ASP A 27 7.00 -10.57 10.78
CA ASP A 27 8.02 -11.48 11.29
C ASP A 27 8.65 -10.97 12.60
N ASP A 28 9.00 -11.87 13.52
CA ASP A 28 9.55 -11.52 14.84
C ASP A 28 10.79 -10.63 14.79
N TYR A 29 11.59 -10.81 13.75
CA TYR A 29 12.77 -10.00 13.53
C TYR A 29 12.42 -8.58 13.08
N CYS A 30 11.55 -8.45 12.07
CA CYS A 30 11.10 -7.16 11.52
C CYS A 30 10.26 -6.37 12.53
N TRP A 31 9.45 -7.07 13.33
CA TRP A 31 8.52 -6.48 14.29
C TRP A 31 9.22 -5.67 15.39
N LYS A 32 10.47 -6.00 15.76
CA LYS A 32 11.26 -5.25 16.76
C LYS A 32 11.34 -3.75 16.46
N CYS A 33 11.38 -3.40 15.18
CA CYS A 33 11.37 -2.00 14.73
C CYS A 33 9.96 -1.59 14.29
N GLN A 34 9.25 -2.45 13.57
CA GLN A 34 7.95 -2.12 12.99
C GLN A 34 6.86 -1.86 14.04
N GLN A 35 6.97 -2.43 15.24
CA GLN A 35 6.09 -2.11 16.37
C GLN A 35 6.08 -0.61 16.73
N ARG A 36 7.12 0.15 16.37
CA ARG A 36 7.22 1.60 16.62
C ARG A 36 6.85 2.44 15.40
N MET A 37 7.10 1.93 14.19
CA MET A 37 6.91 2.68 12.95
C MET A 37 5.50 2.49 12.37
N ASN A 38 4.99 1.26 12.38
CA ASN A 38 3.68 0.91 11.82
C ASN A 38 2.52 1.71 12.42
N PRO A 39 2.42 1.95 13.75
CA PRO A 39 1.30 2.70 14.31
C PRO A 39 1.15 4.11 13.73
N LEU A 40 2.27 4.76 13.39
CA LEU A 40 2.26 6.09 12.76
C LEU A 40 2.00 5.98 11.26
N GLY A 41 2.69 5.06 10.56
CA GLY A 41 2.55 4.92 9.11
C GLY A 41 1.14 4.48 8.69
N ILE A 42 0.56 3.49 9.37
CA ILE A 42 -0.76 2.93 9.05
C ILE A 42 -1.87 3.98 9.27
N ALA A 43 -1.71 4.86 10.25
CA ALA A 43 -2.68 5.93 10.51
C ALA A 43 -2.83 6.88 9.31
N PHE A 44 -1.78 7.04 8.50
CA PHE A 44 -1.79 7.91 7.33
C PHE A 44 -2.03 7.17 6.00
N GLU A 45 -2.07 5.83 6.00
CA GLU A 45 -2.30 5.02 4.80
C GLU A 45 -3.68 5.24 4.16
N ILE A 46 -4.65 5.68 4.97
CA ILE A 46 -6.00 6.09 4.52
C ILE A 46 -6.01 7.38 3.70
N PHE A 47 -4.88 8.08 3.60
CA PHE A 47 -4.76 9.28 2.78
C PHE A 47 -3.86 8.97 1.59
N ASP A 48 -4.15 9.59 0.45
CA ASP A 48 -3.19 9.62 -0.66
C ASP A 48 -2.08 10.67 -0.42
N ASP A 49 -1.15 10.73 -1.37
CA ASP A 49 -0.04 11.69 -1.41
C ASP A 49 -0.48 13.17 -1.43
N PHE A 50 -1.73 13.45 -1.81
CA PHE A 50 -2.34 14.78 -1.75
C PHE A 50 -3.17 15.01 -0.47
N GLY A 51 -3.25 14.04 0.43
CA GLY A 51 -4.04 14.13 1.67
C GLY A 51 -5.53 13.85 1.51
N ARG A 52 -5.98 13.31 0.37
CA ARG A 52 -7.39 12.94 0.14
C ARG A 52 -7.69 11.60 0.81
N PHE A 53 -8.82 11.53 1.51
CA PHE A 53 -9.26 10.30 2.15
C PHE A 53 -9.59 9.21 1.12
N ARG A 54 -9.14 7.98 1.41
CA ARG A 54 -9.34 6.79 0.59
C ARG A 54 -9.94 5.66 1.43
N ALA A 55 -11.03 5.09 0.94
CA ALA A 55 -11.63 3.87 1.48
C ALA A 55 -11.14 2.60 0.75
N ASP A 56 -10.65 2.75 -0.48
CA ASP A 56 -10.20 1.65 -1.34
C ASP A 56 -8.77 1.90 -1.85
N GLU A 57 -8.09 0.81 -2.19
CA GLU A 57 -6.75 0.81 -2.77
C GLU A 57 -6.77 0.23 -4.19
N ARG A 58 -6.07 0.90 -5.11
CA ARG A 58 -5.88 0.48 -6.50
C ARG A 58 -4.85 -0.66 -6.55
N LEU A 59 -5.19 -1.74 -7.23
CA LEU A 59 -4.25 -2.84 -7.47
C LEU A 59 -3.45 -2.54 -8.74
N GLU A 60 -2.33 -1.82 -8.61
CA GLU A 60 -1.51 -1.29 -9.71
C GLU A 60 -0.67 -2.35 -10.43
N TYR A 61 -1.34 -3.41 -10.89
CA TYR A 61 -0.74 -4.49 -11.66
C TYR A 61 -1.39 -4.58 -13.05
N PRO A 62 -0.66 -4.97 -14.10
CA PRO A 62 -1.16 -5.01 -15.47
C PRO A 62 -2.48 -5.79 -15.64
N GLU A 63 -2.67 -6.88 -14.89
CA GLU A 63 -3.88 -7.71 -14.91
C GLU A 63 -5.13 -7.08 -14.28
N ASN A 64 -4.95 -6.02 -13.50
CA ASN A 64 -6.04 -5.32 -12.82
C ASN A 64 -6.40 -4.00 -13.52
N LEU A 65 -5.76 -3.69 -14.64
CA LEU A 65 -6.05 -2.53 -15.45
C LEU A 65 -7.48 -2.62 -16.00
N VAL A 66 -8.26 -1.58 -15.73
CA VAL A 66 -9.63 -1.41 -16.23
C VAL A 66 -9.60 -0.51 -17.46
N GLU A 67 -8.94 0.64 -17.36
CA GLU A 67 -8.81 1.62 -18.45
C GLU A 67 -7.43 2.27 -18.39
N LYS A 68 -6.76 2.38 -19.54
CA LYS A 68 -5.56 3.21 -19.65
C LYS A 68 -5.95 4.67 -19.78
N ALA A 69 -5.25 5.53 -19.03
CA ALA A 69 -5.37 6.96 -19.20
C ALA A 69 -4.73 7.40 -20.53
N LYS A 70 -5.09 8.60 -20.98
CA LYS A 70 -4.51 9.18 -22.20
C LYS A 70 -3.13 9.74 -21.87
N ASP A 71 -2.15 9.50 -22.74
CA ASP A 71 -0.77 9.97 -22.56
C ASP A 71 -0.63 11.50 -22.64
N LEU A 72 -1.57 12.16 -23.32
CA LEU A 72 -1.65 13.62 -23.42
C LEU A 72 -3.05 14.09 -23.03
N GLY A 73 -3.12 14.96 -22.03
CA GLY A 73 -4.31 15.75 -21.76
C GLY A 73 -3.99 17.03 -21.00
N ALA A 74 -5.02 17.73 -20.55
CA ALA A 74 -4.84 19.04 -19.95
C ALA A 74 -4.13 18.96 -18.59
N PRO A 75 -3.44 20.02 -18.13
CA PRO A 75 -2.70 20.01 -16.85
C PRO A 75 -3.55 19.73 -15.59
N HIS A 76 -4.88 19.75 -15.70
CA HIS A 76 -5.83 19.52 -14.60
C HIS A 76 -6.57 18.18 -14.70
N GLU A 77 -6.30 17.40 -15.75
CA GLU A 77 -6.90 16.08 -15.94
C GLU A 77 -6.08 15.00 -15.22
N ASP A 78 -6.76 14.01 -14.65
CA ASP A 78 -6.10 12.89 -13.99
C ASP A 78 -5.65 11.86 -15.03
N HIS A 79 -4.34 11.84 -15.33
CA HIS A 79 -3.73 10.92 -16.31
C HIS A 79 -3.33 9.57 -15.71
N ARG A 80 -3.94 9.15 -14.59
CA ARG A 80 -3.62 7.87 -13.94
C ARG A 80 -4.53 6.74 -14.45
N ASP A 81 -3.92 5.63 -14.88
CA ASP A 81 -4.60 4.39 -15.31
C ASP A 81 -5.60 3.84 -14.29
N SER A 82 -6.85 3.61 -14.66
CA SER A 82 -7.86 3.04 -13.76
C SER A 82 -7.59 1.56 -13.49
N TYR A 83 -7.48 1.16 -12.22
CA TYR A 83 -7.29 -0.23 -11.79
C TYR A 83 -8.48 -0.73 -10.97
N LYS A 84 -8.63 -2.06 -10.87
CA LYS A 84 -9.51 -2.70 -9.89
C LYS A 84 -9.08 -2.30 -8.48
N THR A 85 -10.05 -2.20 -7.59
CA THR A 85 -9.83 -1.76 -6.21
C THR A 85 -10.19 -2.84 -5.20
N LEU A 86 -9.57 -2.77 -4.02
CA LEU A 86 -9.93 -3.54 -2.83
C LEU A 86 -10.11 -2.60 -1.63
N PRO A 87 -10.97 -2.97 -0.66
CA PRO A 87 -11.19 -2.16 0.53
C PRO A 87 -9.90 -2.03 1.34
N LEU A 88 -9.57 -0.80 1.72
CA LEU A 88 -8.42 -0.49 2.54
C LEU A 88 -8.75 -0.77 4.01
N ASN A 89 -7.98 -1.65 4.65
CA ASN A 89 -8.11 -1.90 6.08
C ASN A 89 -6.95 -1.24 6.84
N ALA A 90 -7.19 -0.01 7.30
CA ALA A 90 -6.25 0.73 8.13
C ALA A 90 -6.47 0.51 9.65
N ARG A 91 -7.37 -0.42 10.03
CA ARG A 91 -7.43 -0.81 11.45
C ARG A 91 -6.17 -1.57 11.81
N LEU A 92 -5.65 -1.30 13.00
CA LEU A 92 -4.41 -1.81 13.59
C LEU A 92 -4.27 -3.33 13.40
N SER A 93 -3.71 -3.79 12.27
CA SER A 93 -3.31 -5.19 12.07
C SER A 93 -1.92 -5.47 12.65
N GLY A 94 -1.26 -4.46 13.23
CA GLY A 94 0.01 -4.62 13.92
C GLY A 94 -0.21 -5.30 15.27
N ARG A 95 0.29 -6.53 15.42
CA ARG A 95 0.15 -7.43 16.58
C ARG A 95 -0.36 -6.77 17.87
N CYS A 96 -1.67 -6.88 18.11
CA CYS A 96 -2.20 -6.97 19.48
C CYS A 96 -1.81 -8.35 20.03
N ARG A 97 -1.23 -8.38 21.23
CA ARG A 97 -1.11 -9.60 22.02
C ARG A 97 -2.33 -9.73 22.91
#